data_AF-A0A0F5VKB5-F1
#
_entry.id   AF-A0A0F5VKB5-F1
#
_cell.length_a   1.000
_cell.length_b   1.000
_cell.length_c   1.000
_cell.angle_alpha   90.00
_cell.angle_beta   90.00
_cell.angle_gamma   90.00
#
_symmetry.space_group_name_H-M   'P 1'
#
loop_
_entity.id
_entity.type
_entity.pdbx_description
1 polymer ?
#
loop_
_entity_poly.entity_id
_entity_poly.type
_entity_poly.pdbx_seq_one_letter_code
_entity_poly.pdbx_strand_id
1 'polypeptide(L)'
;SLKVNGPAIYGSTPWVRAEEEGSPLGIRYTVTPGKFNIIALGKPTGTLSVPGDIPISATSRVRLLGTSGSLRWTRRDGKINITVPSSLPSDIANVFTVDWIR
;
A
#
# COMPACT_ATOMS: atom_id res chain seq x y z
N SER A 1 5.95 -2.44 -18.54
CA SER A 1 5.22 -2.67 -17.27
C SER A 1 5.87 -2.07 -16.01
N LEU A 2 6.91 -1.19 -16.10
CA LEU A 2 7.41 -0.42 -14.95
C LEU A 2 6.85 1.01 -14.85
N LYS A 3 6.16 1.52 -15.89
CA LYS A 3 5.72 2.93 -15.94
C LYS A 3 4.66 3.31 -14.90
N VAL A 4 3.85 2.37 -14.43
CA VAL A 4 2.75 2.65 -13.47
C VAL A 4 3.24 2.60 -12.03
N ASN A 5 4.16 1.68 -11.71
CA ASN A 5 4.72 1.49 -10.37
C ASN A 5 6.04 2.24 -10.16
N GLY A 6 6.61 2.80 -11.23
CA GLY A 6 7.91 3.48 -11.24
C GLY A 6 8.07 4.53 -10.13
N PRO A 7 7.08 5.41 -9.86
CA PRO A 7 7.20 6.40 -8.79
C PRO A 7 7.27 5.82 -7.36
N ALA A 8 6.87 4.56 -7.14
CA ALA A 8 6.95 3.90 -5.83
C ALA A 8 8.26 3.12 -5.63
N ILE A 9 9.12 3.09 -6.66
CA ILE A 9 10.41 2.41 -6.68
C ILE A 9 11.54 3.42 -6.95
N TYR A 10 11.42 4.26 -7.98
CA TYR A 10 12.33 5.38 -8.27
C TYR A 10 12.00 6.60 -7.39
N GLY A 11 12.97 7.03 -6.57
CA GLY A 11 12.81 8.16 -5.64
C GLY A 11 12.16 7.80 -4.31
N SER A 12 11.97 6.50 -4.04
CA SER A 12 11.48 6.01 -2.76
C SER A 12 12.65 5.55 -1.87
N THR A 13 12.48 5.64 -0.55
CA THR A 13 13.39 5.04 0.43
C THR A 13 12.67 3.95 1.22
N PRO A 14 13.37 2.89 1.66
CA PRO A 14 12.78 1.90 2.58
C PRO A 14 12.23 2.60 3.83
N TRP A 15 11.08 2.14 4.32
CA TRP A 15 10.61 2.54 5.64
C TRP A 15 11.35 1.80 6.77
N VAL A 16 11.21 2.27 8.01
CA VAL A 16 11.85 1.71 9.22
C VAL A 16 11.71 0.18 9.30
N ARG A 17 10.53 -0.33 8.94
CA ARG A 17 10.30 -1.73 8.61
C ARG A 17 10.05 -1.83 7.10
N ALA A 18 11.00 -2.37 6.35
CA ALA A 18 10.93 -2.40 4.88
C ALA A 18 10.07 -3.56 4.33
N GLU A 19 9.83 -4.59 5.12
CA GLU A 19 9.09 -5.81 4.75
C GLU A 19 8.15 -6.24 5.86
N GLU A 20 7.01 -6.81 5.48
CA GLU A 20 6.20 -7.61 6.38
C GLU A 20 6.64 -9.07 6.32
N GLU A 21 7.47 -9.47 7.27
CA GLU A 21 8.00 -10.83 7.34
C GLU A 21 6.88 -11.87 7.47
N GLY A 22 6.99 -12.97 6.73
CA GLY A 22 5.99 -14.04 6.72
C GLY A 22 4.69 -13.70 5.97
N SER A 23 4.58 -12.53 5.34
CA SER A 23 3.43 -12.21 4.48
C SER A 23 3.42 -13.10 3.23
N PRO A 24 2.32 -13.82 2.95
CA PRO A 24 2.22 -14.65 1.73
C PRO A 24 2.18 -13.82 0.44
N LEU A 25 1.97 -12.50 0.55
CA LEU A 25 1.96 -11.56 -0.57
C LEU A 25 3.27 -10.78 -0.72
N GLY A 26 4.28 -11.07 0.11
CA GLY A 26 5.58 -10.39 0.06
C GLY A 26 5.49 -8.88 0.21
N ILE A 27 4.77 -8.40 1.24
CA ILE A 27 4.49 -6.96 1.40
C ILE A 27 5.78 -6.18 1.70
N ARG A 28 5.99 -5.09 0.96
CA ARG A 28 7.09 -4.13 1.16
C ARG A 28 6.56 -2.75 1.50
N TYR A 29 7.35 -1.98 2.23
CA TYR A 29 7.02 -0.60 2.58
C TYR A 29 8.09 0.37 2.11
N THR A 30 7.67 1.43 1.41
CA THR A 30 8.55 2.52 0.98
C THR A 30 7.94 3.87 1.30
N VAL A 31 8.76 4.91 1.26
CA VAL A 31 8.36 6.30 1.49
C VAL A 31 8.74 7.13 0.29
N THR A 32 7.80 7.95 -0.18
CA THR A 32 8.03 9.03 -1.16
C THR A 32 7.50 10.35 -0.58
N PRO A 33 7.87 11.52 -1.13
CA PRO A 33 7.40 12.79 -0.58
C PRO A 33 5.88 12.84 -0.42
N GLY A 34 5.42 13.03 0.82
CA GLY A 34 4.00 13.11 1.16
C GLY A 34 3.23 11.78 1.13
N LYS A 35 3.90 10.63 0.97
CA LYS A 35 3.26 9.30 0.84
C LYS A 35 4.00 8.21 1.61
N PHE A 36 3.22 7.33 2.21
CA PHE A 36 3.65 6.00 2.61
C PHE A 36 3.11 4.97 1.60
N ASN A 37 3.96 4.08 1.11
CA ASN A 37 3.60 3.11 0.07
C ASN A 37 3.65 1.69 0.64
N ILE A 38 2.59 0.92 0.37
CA ILE A 38 2.47 -0.50 0.66
C ILE A 38 2.47 -1.22 -0.68
N ILE A 39 3.47 -2.06 -0.92
CA ILE A 39 3.63 -2.80 -2.17
C ILE A 39 3.30 -4.26 -1.90
N ALA A 40 2.24 -4.77 -2.54
CA ALA A 40 1.93 -6.20 -2.57
C ALA A 40 2.53 -6.84 -3.82
N LEU A 41 3.38 -7.83 -3.64
CA LEU A 41 4.03 -8.59 -4.73
C LEU A 41 3.09 -9.70 -5.23
N GLY A 42 1.97 -9.28 -5.80
CA GLY A 42 0.97 -10.17 -6.40
C GLY A 42 -0.41 -9.52 -6.41
N LYS A 43 -1.44 -10.37 -6.44
CA LYS A 43 -2.86 -9.98 -6.52
C LYS A 43 -3.58 -10.22 -5.20
N PRO A 44 -3.58 -9.27 -4.25
CA PRO A 44 -4.47 -9.38 -3.11
C PRO A 44 -5.94 -9.44 -3.58
N THR A 45 -6.80 -10.11 -2.83
CA THR A 45 -8.25 -10.17 -3.10
C THR A 45 -9.02 -9.87 -1.83
N GLY A 46 -10.23 -9.32 -1.98
CA GLY A 46 -11.11 -8.98 -0.86
C GLY A 46 -10.54 -7.84 0.01
N THR A 47 -9.74 -8.20 1.02
CA THR A 47 -9.16 -7.25 1.99
C THR A 47 -7.65 -7.45 2.11
N LEU A 48 -6.89 -6.37 1.90
CA LEU A 48 -5.48 -6.33 2.25
C LEU A 48 -5.35 -5.91 3.72
N SER A 49 -4.85 -6.82 4.55
CA SER A 49 -4.61 -6.57 5.98
C SER A 49 -3.13 -6.35 6.24
N VAL A 50 -2.77 -5.23 6.85
CA VAL A 50 -1.41 -4.92 7.30
C VAL A 50 -1.42 -4.51 8.77
N PRO A 51 -0.30 -4.62 9.50
CA PRO A 51 -0.23 -4.17 10.89
C PRO A 51 -0.65 -2.72 11.08
N GLY A 52 -1.21 -2.42 12.25
CA GLY A 52 -1.74 -1.10 12.58
C GLY A 52 -0.68 -0.02 12.80
N ASP A 53 0.56 -0.39 13.08
CA ASP A 53 1.64 0.55 13.37
C ASP A 53 2.21 1.25 12.14
N ILE A 54 1.63 1.05 10.95
CA ILE A 54 1.98 1.82 9.75
C ILE A 54 1.50 3.28 9.82
N PRO A 55 2.13 4.23 9.10
CA PRO A 55 1.75 5.64 9.10
C PRO A 55 0.42 5.89 8.37
N ILE A 56 -0.69 5.79 9.10
CA ILE A 56 -2.04 6.10 8.62
C ILE A 56 -2.86 6.72 9.76
N SER A 57 -3.57 7.80 9.47
CA SER A 57 -4.47 8.47 10.42
C SER A 57 -5.91 8.40 9.92
N ALA A 58 -6.87 8.78 10.77
CA ALA A 58 -8.29 8.84 10.40
C ALA A 58 -8.58 9.78 9.21
N THR A 59 -7.69 10.73 8.90
CA THR A 59 -7.83 11.66 7.77
C THR A 59 -7.03 11.23 6.53
N SER A 60 -6.22 10.17 6.64
CA SER A 60 -5.44 9.65 5.52
C SER A 60 -6.34 9.09 4.43
N ARG A 61 -6.02 9.44 3.18
CA ARG A 61 -6.62 8.80 2.01
C ARG A 61 -5.73 7.68 1.53
N VAL A 62 -6.33 6.52 1.29
CA VAL A 62 -5.67 5.36 0.68
C VAL A 62 -6.05 5.32 -0.81
N ARG A 63 -5.08 5.12 -1.70
CA ARG A 63 -5.31 4.99 -3.15
C ARG A 63 -4.52 3.81 -3.72
N LEU A 64 -5.05 3.17 -4.75
CA LEU A 64 -4.30 2.21 -5.57
C LEU A 64 -3.71 2.95 -6.77
N LEU A 65 -2.39 2.85 -6.97
CA LEU A 65 -1.75 3.49 -8.12
C LEU A 65 -2.29 2.93 -9.43
N GLY A 66 -2.55 3.79 -10.41
CA GLY A 66 -3.14 3.40 -11.69
C GLY A 66 -4.66 3.29 -11.69
N THR A 67 -5.33 3.54 -10.56
CA THR A 67 -6.81 3.68 -10.49
C THR A 67 -7.21 5.08 -10.05
N SER A 68 -8.49 5.42 -10.26
CA SER A 68 -9.10 6.63 -9.73
C SER A 68 -9.78 6.36 -8.39
N GLY A 69 -9.93 7.41 -7.57
CA GLY A 69 -10.66 7.34 -6.31
C GLY A 69 -9.83 6.93 -5.09
N SER A 70 -10.45 7.07 -3.91
CA SER A 70 -9.88 6.60 -2.64
C SER A 70 -10.50 5.25 -2.28
N LEU A 71 -9.68 4.37 -1.73
CA LEU A 71 -10.13 3.08 -1.23
C LEU A 71 -10.71 3.22 0.18
N ARG A 72 -11.74 2.42 0.44
CA ARG A 72 -12.25 2.23 1.80
C ARG A 72 -11.21 1.46 2.61
N TRP A 73 -11.00 1.89 3.84
CA TRP A 73 -10.19 1.17 4.80
C TRP A 73 -10.76 1.31 6.21
N THR A 74 -10.39 0.40 7.11
CA THR A 74 -10.74 0.47 8.52
C THR A 74 -9.57 0.04 9.39
N ARG A 75 -9.53 0.56 10.62
CA ARG A 75 -8.67 0.03 11.67
C ARG A 75 -9.48 -0.90 12.56
N ARG A 76 -9.05 -2.15 12.71
CA ARG A 76 -9.71 -3.15 13.56
C ARG A 76 -8.69 -4.20 14.00
N ASP A 77 -8.77 -4.65 15.25
CA ASP A 77 -7.94 -5.74 15.79
C ASP A 77 -6.43 -5.51 15.60
N GLY A 78 -6.00 -4.27 15.82
CA GLY A 78 -4.58 -3.88 15.65
C GLY A 78 -4.09 -3.88 14.20
N LYS A 79 -4.98 -3.96 13.21
CA LYS A 79 -4.64 -3.98 11.78
C LYS A 79 -5.35 -2.87 11.00
N ILE A 80 -4.76 -2.52 9.85
CA ILE A 80 -5.37 -1.73 8.80
C ILE A 80 -5.90 -2.69 7.74
N ASN A 81 -7.20 -2.59 7.46
CA ASN A 81 -7.91 -3.41 6.50
C ASN A 81 -8.31 -2.53 5.34
N ILE A 82 -7.65 -2.70 4.19
CA ILE A 82 -7.93 -1.94 2.96
C ILE A 82 -8.81 -2.81 2.06
N THR A 83 -9.95 -2.29 1.62
CA THR A 83 -10.80 -2.97 0.65
C THR A 83 -10.10 -2.98 -0.71
N VAL A 84 -9.87 -4.17 -1.25
CA VAL A 84 -9.20 -4.36 -2.53
C VAL A 84 -10.23 -4.32 -3.65
N PRO A 85 -10.05 -3.49 -4.69
CA PRO A 85 -10.96 -3.47 -5.83
C PRO A 85 -10.90 -4.79 -6.62
N SER A 86 -11.98 -5.11 -7.33
CA SER A 86 -12.08 -6.35 -8.13
C SER A 86 -11.12 -6.37 -9.33
N SER A 87 -10.65 -5.21 -9.78
CA SER A 87 -9.65 -5.08 -10.83
C SER A 87 -8.37 -4.45 -10.29
N LEU A 88 -7.24 -5.09 -10.58
CA LEU A 88 -5.92 -4.64 -10.18
C LEU A 88 -5.11 -4.19 -11.40
N PRO A 89 -4.33 -3.10 -11.31
CA PRO A 89 -3.47 -2.61 -12.39
C PRO A 89 -2.39 -3.59 -12.86
N SER A 90 -2.00 -4.56 -12.02
CA SER A 90 -0.90 -5.49 -12.31
C SER A 90 -1.15 -6.87 -11.74
N ASP A 91 -0.63 -7.88 -12.42
CA ASP A 91 -0.53 -9.25 -11.90
C ASP A 91 0.73 -9.48 -11.06
N ILE A 92 1.72 -8.59 -11.17
CA ILE A 92 3.05 -8.75 -10.56
C ILE A 92 3.15 -7.98 -9.25
N ALA A 93 2.79 -6.71 -9.24
CA ALA A 93 2.89 -5.87 -8.05
C ALA A 93 1.88 -4.72 -8.07
N ASN A 94 1.21 -4.52 -6.93
CA ASN A 94 0.18 -3.49 -6.75
C ASN A 94 0.55 -2.59 -5.57
N VAL A 95 0.46 -1.27 -5.79
CA VAL A 95 0.92 -0.27 -4.82
C VAL A 95 -0.26 0.49 -4.25
N PHE A 96 -0.44 0.37 -2.94
CA PHE A 96 -1.39 1.14 -2.15
C PHE A 96 -0.63 2.31 -1.51
N THR A 97 -1.09 3.53 -1.75
CA THR A 97 -0.48 4.75 -1.22
C THR A 97 -1.36 5.34 -0.13
N VAL A 98 -0.73 5.83 0.92
CA VAL A 98 -1.36 6.53 2.04
C VAL A 98 -0.83 7.95 2.04
N ASP A 99 -1.72 8.94 2.03
CA ASP A 99 -1.34 10.34 2.24
C ASP A 99 -0.68 10.47 3.62
N TRP A 100 0.61 10.84 3.64
CA TRP A 100 1.42 10.92 4.86
C TRP A 100 2.35 12.12 4.80
N ILE A 101 2.06 13.15 5.60
CA ILE A 101 2.99 14.24 5.85
C ILE A 101 3.90 13.78 6.99
N ARG A 102 5.20 13.66 6.70
CA ARG A 102 6.21 13.28 7.68
C ARG A 102 6.55 14.47 8.59
#